data_AF-A0AA42Y820-F1
#
_entry.id   AF-A0AA42Y820-F1
#
_cell.length_a   1.000
_cell.length_b   1.000
_cell.length_c   1.000
_cell.angle_alpha   90.00
_cell.angle_beta   90.00
_cell.angle_gamma   90.00
#
_symmetry.space_group_name_H-M   'P 1'
#
loop_
_entity.id
_entity.type
_entity.pdbx_description
1 polymer ?
#
loop_
_entity_poly.entity_id
_entity_poly.type
_entity_poly.pdbx_seq_one_letter_code
_entity_poly.pdbx_strand_id
1 'polypeptide(L)' 'MKRLVLLIVAVPVLLFILQNIQVTELRFLVWRIAMPHALLLIFVLAAGILIGWVLHALLADGKKT' A
#
# COMPACT_ATOMS: atom_id res chain seq x y z
N MET A 1 6.07 -33.37 5.93
CA MET A 1 5.04 -32.44 6.43
C MET A 1 5.64 -31.23 7.15
N LYS A 2 6.13 -31.32 8.40
CA LYS A 2 6.59 -30.15 9.20
C LYS A 2 7.65 -29.27 8.51
N ARG A 3 8.65 -29.89 7.85
CA ARG A 3 9.71 -29.16 7.10
C ARG A 3 9.16 -28.41 5.87
N LEU A 4 8.13 -28.97 5.23
CA LEU A 4 7.51 -28.36 4.06
C LEU A 4 6.67 -27.14 4.46
N VAL A 5 5.92 -27.26 5.56
CA VAL A 5 5.17 -26.13 6.14
C VAL A 5 6.12 -25.01 6.55
N LEU A 6 7.26 -25.36 7.17
CA LEU A 6 8.28 -24.39 7.53
C LEU A 6 8.79 -23.63 6.29
N LEU A 7 9.09 -24.32 5.19
CA LEU A 7 9.56 -23.68 3.95
C LEU A 7 8.47 -22.82 3.30
N ILE A 8 7.23 -23.30 3.27
CA ILE A 8 6.08 -22.57 2.72
C ILE A 8 5.85 -21.25 3.47
N VAL A 9 6.18 -21.17 4.76
CA VAL A 9 6.05 -19.94 5.55
C VAL A 9 7.33 -19.10 5.50
N ALA A 10 8.50 -19.73 5.69
CA ALA A 10 9.78 -19.02 5.80
C ALA A 10 10.17 -18.31 4.51
N VAL A 11 9.95 -18.94 3.35
CA VAL A 11 10.31 -18.35 2.05
C VAL A 11 9.56 -17.03 1.78
N PRO A 12 8.20 -16.98 1.84
CA PRO A 12 7.49 -15.72 1.64
C PRO A 12 7.80 -14.66 2.70
N VAL A 13 8.06 -15.05 3.96
CA VAL A 13 8.48 -14.09 5.00
C VAL A 13 9.84 -13.46 4.66
N LEU A 14 10.82 -14.25 4.25
CA LEU A 14 12.13 -13.75 3.84
C LEU A 14 12.04 -12.87 2.59
N LEU A 15 11.22 -13.27 1.61
CA LEU A 15 10.96 -12.47 0.41
C LEU A 15 10.28 -11.15 0.76
N PHE A 16 9.32 -11.16 1.69
CA PHE A 16 8.67 -9.95 2.19
C PHE A 16 9.68 -9.01 2.83
N ILE A 17 10.54 -9.51 3.72
CA ILE A 17 11.58 -8.69 4.36
C ILE A 17 12.54 -8.13 3.31
N LEU A 18 13.05 -8.96 2.39
CA LEU A 18 14.01 -8.53 1.37
C LEU A 18 13.44 -7.43 0.45
N GLN A 19 12.20 -7.59 0.02
CA GLN A 19 11.51 -6.59 -0.81
C GLN A 19 11.21 -5.29 -0.04
N ASN A 20 11.07 -5.36 1.28
CA ASN A 20 10.77 -4.22 2.14
C ASN A 20 12.01 -3.56 2.78
N ILE A 21 13.19 -4.18 2.69
CA ILE A 21 14.47 -3.56 3.10
C ILE A 21 14.79 -2.37 2.19
N GLN A 22 14.41 -2.45 0.91
CA GLN A 22 14.68 -1.37 -0.02
C GLN A 22 13.74 -0.19 0.26
N VAL A 23 14.31 0.87 0.83
CA VAL A 23 13.67 2.18 0.89
C VAL A 23 13.71 2.77 -0.50
N THR A 24 12.53 3.00 -1.07
CA THR A 24 12.41 3.58 -2.40
C THR A 24 12.09 5.06 -2.29
N GLU A 25 12.80 5.83 -3.09
CA GLU A 25 12.60 7.27 -3.18
C GLU A 25 11.58 7.56 -4.27
N LEU A 26 10.37 7.93 -3.85
CA LEU A 26 9.38 8.49 -4.73
C LEU A 26 9.70 9.97 -4.97
N ARG A 27 9.97 10.32 -6.23
CA ARG A 27 10.08 11.72 -6.68
C ARG A 27 8.84 12.08 -7.51
N PHE A 28 8.07 13.04 -7.03
CA PHE A 28 6.89 13.55 -7.72
C PHE A 28 6.97 15.08 -7.85
N LEU A 29 7.19 15.59 -9.06
CA LEU A 29 7.51 16.98 -9.35
C LEU A 29 8.65 17.50 -8.42
N VAL A 30 8.31 18.27 -7.39
CA VAL A 30 9.26 18.86 -6.41
C VAL A 30 9.34 18.02 -5.12
N TRP A 31 8.42 17.08 -4.92
CA TRP A 31 8.30 16.28 -3.71
C TRP A 31 9.24 15.08 -3.77
N ARG A 32 9.89 14.81 -2.64
CA ARG A 32 10.75 13.65 -2.45
C ARG A 32 10.35 12.95 -1.16
N ILE A 33 9.93 11.70 -1.27
CA ILE A 33 9.49 10.88 -0.14
C ILE A 33 10.28 9.59 -0.18
N ALA A 34 11.00 9.27 0.89
CA ALA A 34 11.73 8.02 1.03
C ALA A 34 10.96 7.11 2.00
N MET A 35 10.44 5.99 1.50
CA MET A 35 9.73 5.02 2.33
C MET A 35 9.83 3.60 1.78
N PRO A 36 9.64 2.56 2.61
CA PRO A 36 9.54 1.18 2.15
C PRO A 36 8.37 0.97 1.19
N HIS A 37 8.53 0.07 0.22
CA HIS A 37 7.50 -0.22 -0.79
C HIS A 37 6.14 -0.62 -0.22
N ALA A 38 6.08 -1.47 0.81
CA ALA A 38 4.79 -1.85 1.40
C ALA A 38 4.05 -0.66 2.01
N LEU A 39 4.78 0.28 2.62
CA LEU A 39 4.18 1.46 3.21
C LEU A 39 3.61 2.38 2.12
N LEU A 40 4.32 2.53 1.00
CA LEU A 40 3.83 3.25 -0.17
C LEU A 40 2.52 2.64 -0.71
N LEU A 41 2.46 1.32 -0.87
CA LEU A 41 1.25 0.63 -1.36
C LEU A 41 0.05 0.84 -0.43
N ILE A 42 0.26 0.75 0.89
CA ILE A 42 -0.79 1.00 1.88
C ILE A 42 -1.30 2.44 1.80
N PHE A 43 -0.41 3.42 1.71
CA PHE A 43 -0.80 4.82 1.61
C PHE A 43 -1.58 5.12 0.33
N VAL A 44 -1.16 4.59 -0.82
CA VAL A 44 -1.86 4.77 -2.09
C VAL A 44 -3.25 4.16 -2.05
N LEU A 45 -3.39 2.96 -1.49
CA LEU A 45 -4.69 2.31 -1.31
C LEU A 45 -5.61 3.12 -0.39
N ALA A 46 -5.09 3.55 0.77
CA ALA A 46 -5.84 4.36 1.72
C ALA A 46 -6.29 5.69 1.10
N ALA A 47 -5.42 6.37 0.35
CA ALA A 47 -5.76 7.59 -0.37
C ALA A 47 -6.87 7.34 -1.40
N GLY A 48 -6.81 6.25 -2.17
CA GLY A 48 -7.85 5.89 -3.13
C GLY A 48 -9.21 5.64 -2.48
N ILE A 49 -9.24 4.91 -1.36
CA ILE A 49 -10.48 4.66 -0.59
C ILE A 49 -11.06 5.98 -0.07
N LEU A 50 -10.23 6.84 0.52
CA LEU A 50 -10.67 8.13 1.05
C LEU A 50 -11.22 9.03 -0.06
N ILE A 51 -10.53 9.13 -1.20
CA ILE A 51 -10.99 9.90 -2.37
C ILE A 51 -12.33 9.37 -2.86
N GLY A 52 -12.46 8.04 -3.02
CA GLY A 52 -13.71 7.42 -3.45
C GLY A 52 -14.87 7.69 -2.49
N TRP A 53 -14.62 7.62 -1.19
CA TRP A 53 -15.64 7.89 -0.17
C TRP A 53 -16.08 9.35 -0.18
N VAL A 54 -15.12 10.29 -0.22
CA VAL A 54 -15.43 11.73 -0.30
C VAL A 54 -16.21 12.05 -1.57
N LEU A 55 -15.79 11.52 -2.72
CA LEU A 55 -16.49 11.73 -3.98
C LEU A 55 -17.91 11.16 -3.93
N HIS A 56 -18.09 9.97 -3.37
CA HIS A 56 -19.40 9.37 -3.20
C HIS A 56 -20.32 10.24 -2.31
N ALA A 57 -19.80 10.76 -1.20
CA ALA A 57 -20.56 11.64 -0.31
C ALA A 57 -21.00 12.92 -1.03
N LEU A 58 -20.09 13.57 -1.76
CA LEU A 58 -20.41 14.78 -2.54
C LEU A 58 -21.46 14.53 -3.63
N LEU A 59 -21.36 13.41 -4.35
CA LEU A 59 -22.34 13.03 -5.38
C LEU A 59 -23.69 12.62 -4.77
N ALA A 60 -23.70 11.99 -3.59
CA ALA A 60 -24.92 11.60 -2.90
C ALA A 60 -25.69 12.81 -2.36
N ASP A 61 -25.00 13.86 -1.92
CA ASP A 61 -25.62 15.12 -1.50
C ASP A 61 -26.21 15.91 -2.67
N GLY A 62 -25.51 15.97 -3.81
CA GLY A 62 -26.01 16.64 -5.01
C GLY A 62 -27.23 15.99 -5.68
N LYS A 63 -27.57 14.74 -5.31
CA LYS A 63 -28.73 14.01 -5.84
C LYS A 63 -30.01 14.23 -5.01
N LYS A 64 -29.91 14.90 -3.87
CA LYS A 64 -31.04 15.17 -2.95
C LYS A 64 -31.67 16.56 -3.14
N THR A 65 -31.11 17.39 -4.02
CA THR A 65 -31.67 18.65 -4.52
C THR A 65 -32.21 18.47 -5.93
#